data_AF-A0A1Q5ZUU0-F1
#
_entry.id   AF-A0A1Q5ZUU0-F1
#
_cell.length_a   1.000
_cell.length_b   1.000
_cell.length_c   1.000
_cell.angle_alpha   90.00
_cell.angle_beta   90.00
_cell.angle_gamma   90.00
#
_symmetry.space_group_name_H-M   'P 1'
#
loop_
_entity.id
_entity.type
_entity.pdbx_description
1 polymer ?
#
loop_
_entity_poly.entity_id
_entity_poly.type
_entity_poly.pdbx_seq_one_letter_code
_entity_poly.pdbx_strand_id
1 'polypeptide(L)'
;MEHTYNVTGMTCAGCQYKVQTLLSGVPGVTTVDVDLMAGEARIAMDQHVTTSALQSALKDYQKYQLTESNVAMPAPGIAEEQLKSWAATYKPILLIFGYILTISLIAGSTVLGFDELLAMRVFMAGFFLIFSFFKMLDLDGFAESYAMYDVVARKFKSWGYIYALIELALGLAYAMDLNPVITNLVTIVVMTVSIIGVLQSVLNKKVIRCACLGSVFNLPMSTVTIIEDGLMIVMSGLMLASMM
;
A
#
# COMPACT_ATOMS: atom_id res chain seq x y z
N MET A 1 26.94 15.24 -14.32
CA MET A 1 27.11 13.76 -14.35
C MET A 1 26.80 13.21 -12.98
N GLU A 2 26.32 11.97 -12.90
CA GLU A 2 25.90 11.35 -11.64
C GLU A 2 26.66 10.05 -11.41
N HIS A 3 27.15 9.85 -10.19
CA HIS A 3 27.89 8.66 -9.78
C HIS A 3 27.33 8.11 -8.47
N THR A 4 27.36 6.79 -8.33
CA THR A 4 26.95 6.09 -7.10
C THR A 4 28.16 5.50 -6.40
N TYR A 5 28.23 5.73 -5.09
CA TYR A 5 29.29 5.27 -4.22
C TYR A 5 28.73 4.44 -3.08
N ASN A 6 29.41 3.36 -2.72
CA ASN A 6 29.12 2.63 -1.49
C ASN A 6 29.77 3.36 -0.31
N VAL A 7 29.02 3.59 0.75
CA VAL A 7 29.48 4.27 1.96
C VAL A 7 29.39 3.35 3.16
N THR A 8 30.54 2.97 3.72
CA THR A 8 30.60 2.14 4.94
C THR A 8 30.68 3.00 6.20
N GLY A 9 30.29 2.44 7.35
CA GLY A 9 30.41 3.08 8.67
C GLY A 9 29.26 3.99 9.08
N MET A 10 28.19 4.09 8.27
CA MET A 10 26.95 4.75 8.67
C MET A 10 26.07 3.78 9.47
N THR A 11 25.69 4.16 10.69
CA THR A 11 24.90 3.32 11.61
C THR A 11 23.63 3.98 12.13
N CYS A 12 23.39 5.24 11.78
CA CYS A 12 22.21 5.99 12.20
C CYS A 12 21.92 7.15 11.22
N ALA A 13 20.71 7.71 11.30
CA ALA A 13 20.31 8.87 10.49
C ALA A 13 21.24 10.09 10.69
N GLY A 14 21.82 10.25 11.89
CA GLY A 14 22.82 11.29 12.15
C GLY A 14 24.13 11.07 11.38
N CYS A 15 24.53 9.82 11.12
CA CYS A 15 25.67 9.51 10.26
C CYS A 15 25.36 9.85 8.80
N GLN A 16 24.16 9.49 8.32
CA GLN A 16 23.70 9.78 6.95
C GLN A 16 23.70 11.29 6.67
N TYR A 17 23.04 12.07 7.53
CA TYR A 17 22.99 13.53 7.38
C TYR A 17 24.38 14.16 7.37
N LYS A 18 25.28 13.65 8.20
CA LYS A 18 26.65 14.16 8.30
C LYS A 18 27.47 13.87 7.04
N VAL A 19 27.38 12.65 6.51
CA VAL A 19 28.03 12.27 5.24
C VAL A 19 27.48 13.12 4.10
N GLN A 20 26.16 13.28 4.02
CA GLN A 20 25.51 14.12 3.00
C GLN A 20 26.04 15.56 3.05
N THR A 21 26.07 16.16 4.24
CA THR A 21 26.54 17.55 4.42
C THR A 21 27.99 17.74 4.01
N LEU A 22 28.88 16.80 4.39
CA LEU A 22 30.31 16.88 4.06
C LEU A 22 30.57 16.73 2.56
N LEU A 23 29.86 15.82 1.89
CA LEU A 23 29.98 15.59 0.46
C LEU A 23 29.37 16.72 -0.36
N SER A 24 28.27 17.34 0.10
CA SER A 24 27.68 18.52 -0.54
C SER A 24 28.60 19.76 -0.46
N GLY A 25 29.53 19.79 0.50
CA GLY A 25 30.52 20.87 0.62
C GLY A 25 31.69 20.77 -0.36
N VAL A 26 31.80 19.69 -1.15
CA VAL A 26 32.91 19.48 -2.07
C VAL A 26 32.73 20.32 -3.35
N PRO A 27 33.72 21.14 -3.74
CA PRO A 27 33.63 21.92 -4.98
C PRO A 27 33.39 21.05 -6.21
N GLY A 28 32.37 21.39 -6.99
CA GLY A 28 31.96 20.64 -8.18
C GLY A 28 30.85 19.61 -7.93
N VAL A 29 30.44 19.40 -6.68
CA VAL A 29 29.24 18.60 -6.32
C VAL A 29 28.01 19.51 -6.29
N THR A 30 26.95 19.12 -6.99
CA THR A 30 25.69 19.87 -7.04
C THR A 30 24.63 19.29 -6.12
N THR A 31 24.50 17.97 -6.09
CA THR A 31 23.50 17.27 -5.27
C THR A 31 24.11 16.02 -4.67
N VAL A 32 23.79 15.75 -3.41
CA VAL A 32 24.14 14.50 -2.73
C VAL A 32 22.88 13.92 -2.11
N ASP A 33 22.57 12.68 -2.47
CA ASP A 33 21.52 11.88 -1.87
C ASP A 33 22.15 10.65 -1.23
N VAL A 34 21.95 10.45 0.06
CA VAL A 34 22.55 9.33 0.80
C VAL A 34 21.43 8.45 1.30
N ASP A 35 21.48 7.16 0.97
CA ASP A 35 20.54 6.15 1.45
C ASP A 35 21.23 5.29 2.53
N LEU A 36 20.77 5.44 3.77
CA LEU A 36 21.28 4.68 4.91
C LEU A 36 20.92 3.19 4.85
N MET A 37 19.75 2.85 4.29
CA MET A 37 19.29 1.47 4.20
C MET A 37 20.05 0.70 3.11
N ALA A 38 20.32 1.35 1.98
CA ALA A 38 21.12 0.78 0.90
C ALA A 38 22.63 0.86 1.18
N GLY A 39 23.07 1.79 2.03
CA GLY A 39 24.50 2.05 2.26
C GLY A 39 25.17 2.76 1.08
N GLU A 40 24.41 3.56 0.34
CA GLU A 40 24.83 4.19 -0.91
C GLU A 40 24.75 5.72 -0.84
N ALA A 41 25.63 6.39 -1.58
CA ALA A 41 25.59 7.84 -1.81
C ALA A 41 25.59 8.11 -3.32
N ARG A 42 24.54 8.78 -3.79
CA ARG A 42 24.37 9.24 -5.16
C ARG A 42 24.79 10.71 -5.23
N ILE A 43 25.77 10.99 -6.07
CA ILE A 43 26.43 12.31 -6.15
C ILE A 43 26.31 12.82 -7.58
N ALA A 44 25.60 13.93 -7.74
CA ALA A 44 25.60 14.72 -8.96
C ALA A 44 26.72 15.75 -8.90
N MET A 45 27.50 15.84 -9.97
CA MET A 45 28.65 16.74 -10.09
C MET A 45 28.68 17.41 -11.47
N ASP A 46 29.14 18.67 -11.51
CA ASP A 46 29.25 19.45 -12.75
C ASP A 46 30.45 18.99 -13.60
N GLN A 47 31.54 18.65 -12.93
CA GLN A 47 32.76 18.09 -13.50
C GLN A 47 33.15 16.85 -12.70
N HIS A 48 33.85 15.91 -13.32
CA HIS A 48 34.25 14.68 -12.63
C HIS A 48 35.17 14.99 -11.44
N VAL A 49 34.69 14.71 -10.24
CA VAL A 49 35.46 14.79 -8.99
C VAL A 49 35.96 13.39 -8.66
N THR A 50 37.26 13.24 -8.45
CA THR A 50 37.85 11.93 -8.16
C THR A 50 37.40 11.42 -6.79
N THR A 51 37.28 10.10 -6.65
CA THR A 51 36.90 9.44 -5.39
C THR A 51 37.86 9.74 -4.24
N SER A 52 39.14 9.97 -4.55
CA SER A 52 40.14 10.44 -3.58
C SER A 52 39.82 11.83 -3.02
N ALA A 53 39.29 12.74 -3.84
CA ALA A 53 38.88 14.08 -3.41
C ALA A 53 37.61 14.01 -2.55
N LEU A 54 36.63 13.17 -2.92
CA LEU A 54 35.43 12.92 -2.11
C LEU A 54 35.79 12.27 -0.75
N GLN A 55 36.66 11.26 -0.75
CA GLN A 55 37.18 10.63 0.46
C GLN A 55 37.94 11.63 1.33
N SER A 56 38.59 12.64 0.73
CA SER A 56 39.29 13.68 1.46
C SER A 56 38.36 14.55 2.29
N ALA A 57 37.12 14.76 1.85
CA ALA A 57 36.10 15.50 2.61
C ALA A 57 35.62 14.74 3.86
N LEU A 58 35.85 13.42 3.92
CA LEU A 58 35.50 12.57 5.06
C LEU A 58 36.70 12.23 5.97
N LYS A 59 37.90 12.80 5.73
CA LYS A 59 39.14 12.47 6.47
C LYS A 59 39.03 12.63 7.99
N ASP A 60 38.26 13.60 8.45
CA ASP A 60 38.02 13.83 9.89
C ASP A 60 37.26 12.69 10.56
N TYR A 61 36.67 11.79 9.76
CA TYR A 61 35.86 10.66 10.20
C TYR A 61 36.35 9.37 9.54
N GLN A 62 37.45 8.81 10.04
CA GLN A 62 38.10 7.58 9.53
C GLN A 62 37.18 6.35 9.40
N LYS A 63 36.02 6.38 10.07
CA LYS A 63 34.99 5.32 9.99
C LYS A 63 34.23 5.30 8.66
N TYR A 64 34.24 6.40 7.89
CA TYR A 64 33.52 6.48 6.62
C TYR A 64 34.48 6.19 5.45
N GLN A 65 34.14 5.21 4.62
CA GLN A 65 34.90 4.89 3.40
C GLN A 65 33.96 4.89 2.21
N LEU A 66 34.36 5.59 1.14
CA LEU A 66 33.71 5.59 -0.15
C LEU A 66 34.44 4.65 -1.10
N THR A 67 33.68 3.76 -1.73
CA THR A 67 34.15 2.92 -2.84
C THR A 67 33.26 3.17 -4.04
N GLU A 68 33.86 3.37 -5.22
CA GLU A 68 33.10 3.44 -6.47
C GLU A 68 32.34 2.14 -6.69
N SER A 69 31.01 2.26 -6.86
CA SER A 69 30.21 1.13 -7.28
C SER A 69 30.44 0.97 -8.78
N ASN A 70 31.28 0.01 -9.18
CA ASN A 70 31.57 -0.35 -10.58
C ASN A 70 30.37 -1.04 -11.26
N VAL A 71 29.16 -0.56 -11.02
CA VAL A 71 27.99 -0.93 -11.79
C VAL A 71 27.89 0.10 -12.90
N ALA A 72 28.45 -0.26 -14.06
CA ALA A 72 28.12 0.41 -15.31
C ALA A 72 26.58 0.55 -15.38
N MET A 73 26.10 1.77 -15.56
CA MET A 73 24.69 2.08 -15.73
C MET A 73 24.06 1.07 -16.69
N PRO A 74 23.06 0.27 -16.28
CA PRO A 74 22.00 -0.06 -17.22
C PRO A 74 21.36 1.29 -17.56
N ALA A 75 21.22 1.58 -18.85
CA ALA A 75 20.32 2.62 -19.32
C ALA A 75 18.98 2.51 -18.55
N PRO A 76 18.24 3.61 -18.28
CA PRO A 76 17.00 3.53 -17.53
C PRO A 76 15.99 2.66 -18.30
N GLY A 77 15.97 1.38 -17.94
CA GLY A 77 14.95 0.41 -18.32
C GLY A 77 13.74 0.68 -17.46
N ILE A 78 13.03 1.77 -17.78
CA ILE A 78 11.79 2.19 -17.09
C ILE A 78 10.72 1.08 -17.11
N ALA A 79 10.88 0.05 -17.96
CA ALA A 79 9.88 -0.99 -18.16
C ALA A 79 10.02 -2.23 -17.25
N GLU A 80 11.21 -2.67 -16.83
CA GLU A 80 11.35 -3.99 -16.18
C GLU A 80 11.30 -3.96 -14.64
N GLU A 81 11.76 -2.88 -14.01
CA GLU A 81 11.79 -2.79 -12.55
C GLU A 81 10.41 -2.40 -11.95
N GLN A 82 9.63 -1.57 -12.65
CA GLN A 82 8.27 -1.21 -12.25
C GLN A 82 7.26 -2.35 -12.38
N LEU A 83 7.44 -3.26 -13.37
CA LEU A 83 6.53 -4.38 -13.59
C LEU A 83 6.62 -5.44 -12.48
N LYS A 84 7.83 -5.67 -11.95
CA LYS A 84 8.04 -6.55 -10.77
C LYS A 84 7.45 -5.94 -9.49
N SER A 85 7.56 -4.61 -9.33
CA SER A 85 6.96 -3.88 -8.21
C SER A 85 5.45 -4.07 -8.18
N TRP A 86 4.74 -3.79 -9.28
CA TRP A 86 3.28 -3.90 -9.34
C TRP A 86 2.80 -5.31 -8.98
N ALA A 87 3.33 -6.33 -9.66
CA ALA A 87 2.91 -7.72 -9.42
C ALA A 87 3.22 -8.18 -7.98
N ALA A 88 4.36 -7.77 -7.40
CA ALA A 88 4.70 -8.09 -6.02
C ALA A 88 3.76 -7.42 -5.02
N THR A 89 3.31 -6.19 -5.28
CA THR A 89 2.41 -5.45 -4.39
C THR A 89 1.00 -6.05 -4.37
N TYR A 90 0.42 -6.44 -5.52
CA TYR A 90 -0.94 -6.99 -5.58
C TYR A 90 -1.04 -8.50 -5.37
N LYS A 91 0.08 -9.23 -5.42
CA LYS A 91 0.10 -10.69 -5.26
C LYS A 91 -0.67 -11.19 -4.02
N PRO A 92 -0.54 -10.59 -2.82
CA PRO A 92 -1.28 -11.04 -1.65
C PRO A 92 -2.80 -10.91 -1.84
N ILE A 93 -3.28 -9.78 -2.36
CA ILE A 93 -4.71 -9.53 -2.56
C ILE A 93 -5.30 -10.45 -3.62
N LEU A 94 -4.60 -10.63 -4.75
CA LEU A 94 -5.04 -11.56 -5.80
C LEU A 94 -5.09 -13.00 -5.30
N LEU A 95 -4.14 -13.39 -4.44
CA LEU A 95 -4.14 -14.70 -3.81
C LEU A 95 -5.36 -14.82 -2.90
N ILE A 96 -5.60 -13.87 -1.99
CA ILE A 96 -6.78 -13.86 -1.12
C ILE A 96 -8.07 -13.98 -1.94
N PHE A 97 -8.23 -13.13 -2.96
CA PHE A 97 -9.39 -13.16 -3.85
C PHE A 97 -9.57 -14.53 -4.51
N GLY A 98 -8.49 -15.12 -5.02
CA GLY A 98 -8.51 -16.45 -5.63
C GLY A 98 -8.94 -17.55 -4.67
N TYR A 99 -8.48 -17.52 -3.41
CA TYR A 99 -8.89 -18.49 -2.39
C TYR A 99 -10.37 -18.31 -2.01
N ILE A 100 -10.82 -17.07 -1.76
CA ILE A 100 -12.23 -16.79 -1.44
C ILE A 100 -13.13 -17.22 -2.61
N LEU A 101 -12.77 -16.87 -3.85
CA LEU A 101 -13.52 -17.27 -5.03
C LEU A 101 -13.62 -18.78 -5.16
N THR A 102 -12.52 -19.50 -4.95
CA THR A 102 -12.50 -20.98 -5.01
C THR A 102 -13.44 -21.58 -3.96
N ILE A 103 -13.35 -21.13 -2.70
CA ILE A 103 -14.22 -21.60 -1.62
C ILE A 103 -15.69 -21.29 -1.93
N SER A 104 -15.96 -20.12 -2.48
CA SER A 104 -17.32 -19.66 -2.82
C SER A 104 -17.95 -20.50 -3.93
N LEU A 105 -17.18 -20.80 -4.97
CA LEU A 105 -17.62 -21.69 -6.06
C LEU A 105 -17.86 -23.12 -5.56
N ILE A 106 -16.98 -23.63 -4.69
CA ILE A 106 -17.17 -24.95 -4.07
C ILE A 106 -18.44 -24.95 -3.21
N ALA A 107 -18.65 -23.92 -2.39
CA ALA A 107 -19.82 -23.82 -1.53
C ALA A 107 -21.13 -23.74 -2.32
N GLY A 108 -21.15 -22.99 -3.43
CA GLY A 108 -22.32 -22.92 -4.32
C GLY A 108 -22.52 -24.17 -5.18
N SER A 109 -21.50 -25.01 -5.36
CA SER A 109 -21.64 -26.25 -6.12
C SER A 109 -22.41 -27.31 -5.32
N THR A 110 -23.61 -27.64 -5.77
CA THR A 110 -24.45 -28.68 -5.17
C THR A 110 -24.63 -29.85 -6.14
N VAL A 111 -25.10 -31.00 -5.64
CA VAL A 111 -25.36 -32.20 -6.48
C VAL A 111 -26.39 -31.91 -7.59
N LEU A 112 -27.30 -30.96 -7.36
CA LEU A 112 -28.43 -30.66 -8.24
C LEU A 112 -28.20 -29.46 -9.16
N GLY A 113 -27.08 -28.74 -9.00
CA GLY A 113 -26.79 -27.53 -9.75
C GLY A 113 -25.95 -26.52 -8.94
N PHE A 114 -25.93 -25.28 -9.40
CA PHE A 114 -25.15 -24.21 -8.77
C PHE A 114 -26.08 -23.24 -8.04
N ASP A 115 -25.89 -23.11 -6.72
CA ASP A 115 -26.56 -22.13 -5.89
C ASP A 115 -25.76 -20.82 -5.90
N GLU A 116 -26.17 -19.91 -6.81
CA GLU A 116 -25.55 -18.60 -6.97
C GLU A 116 -25.62 -17.75 -5.70
N LEU A 117 -26.73 -17.82 -4.96
CA LEU A 117 -26.94 -17.01 -3.75
C LEU A 117 -26.01 -17.46 -2.63
N LEU A 118 -25.87 -18.76 -2.46
CA LEU A 118 -24.91 -19.33 -1.50
C LEU A 118 -23.47 -18.97 -1.88
N ALA A 119 -23.11 -19.08 -3.17
CA ALA A 119 -21.78 -18.69 -3.63
C ALA A 119 -21.49 -17.21 -3.35
N MET A 120 -22.41 -16.31 -3.70
CA MET A 120 -22.27 -14.88 -3.46
C MET A 120 -22.17 -14.57 -1.96
N ARG A 121 -23.01 -15.20 -1.13
CA ARG A 121 -22.98 -15.02 0.33
C ARG A 121 -21.64 -15.45 0.94
N VAL A 122 -21.13 -16.61 0.56
CA VAL A 122 -19.84 -17.12 1.04
C VAL A 122 -18.68 -16.23 0.60
N PHE A 123 -18.75 -15.73 -0.64
CA PHE A 123 -17.76 -14.78 -1.14
C PHE A 123 -17.75 -13.50 -0.31
N MET A 124 -18.92 -12.88 -0.09
CA MET A 124 -19.07 -11.66 0.72
C MET A 124 -18.59 -11.87 2.16
N ALA A 125 -18.94 -13.00 2.77
CA ALA A 125 -18.50 -13.35 4.13
C ALA A 125 -16.97 -13.43 4.21
N GLY A 126 -16.34 -14.23 3.35
CA GLY A 126 -14.88 -14.41 3.35
C GLY A 126 -14.15 -13.09 3.09
N PHE A 127 -14.69 -12.30 2.17
CA PHE A 127 -14.12 -11.01 1.80
C PHE A 127 -14.16 -10.01 2.97
N PHE A 128 -15.31 -9.77 3.58
CA PHE A 128 -15.42 -8.87 4.74
C PHE A 128 -14.58 -9.32 5.94
N LEU A 129 -14.58 -10.62 6.26
CA LEU A 129 -13.82 -11.15 7.41
C LEU A 129 -12.31 -10.97 7.21
N ILE A 130 -11.80 -11.24 6.01
CA ILE A 130 -10.36 -11.13 5.73
C ILE A 130 -9.93 -9.66 5.66
N PHE A 131 -10.69 -8.78 5.01
CA PHE A 131 -10.35 -7.37 4.93
C PHE A 131 -10.48 -6.66 6.30
N SER A 132 -11.48 -7.02 7.10
CA SER A 132 -11.57 -6.56 8.48
C SER A 132 -10.39 -7.05 9.32
N PHE A 133 -9.98 -8.32 9.17
CA PHE A 133 -8.79 -8.85 9.86
C PHE A 133 -7.52 -8.04 9.55
N PHE A 134 -7.26 -7.69 8.29
CA PHE A 134 -6.10 -6.86 7.94
C PHE A 134 -6.17 -5.47 8.57
N LYS A 135 -7.36 -4.88 8.66
CA LYS A 135 -7.57 -3.60 9.35
C LYS A 135 -7.32 -3.72 10.86
N MET A 136 -7.61 -4.86 11.46
CA MET A 136 -7.33 -5.11 12.88
C MET A 136 -5.86 -5.33 13.21
N LEU A 137 -5.02 -5.73 12.25
CA LEU A 137 -3.57 -5.88 12.48
C LEU A 137 -2.89 -4.56 12.81
N ASP A 138 -3.37 -3.46 12.21
CA ASP A 138 -2.89 -2.10 12.46
C ASP A 138 -4.08 -1.13 12.41
N LEU A 139 -4.91 -1.19 13.46
CA LEU A 139 -6.17 -0.45 13.50
C LEU A 139 -5.95 1.07 13.58
N ASP A 140 -4.90 1.49 14.28
CA ASP A 140 -4.53 2.90 14.39
C ASP A 140 -4.01 3.44 13.04
N GLY A 141 -3.09 2.72 12.39
CA GLY A 141 -2.59 3.09 11.06
C GLY A 141 -3.69 3.07 10.00
N PHE A 142 -4.63 2.12 10.09
CA PHE A 142 -5.83 2.10 9.24
C PHE A 142 -6.69 3.34 9.47
N ALA A 143 -7.05 3.66 10.72
CA ALA A 143 -7.95 4.78 11.03
C ALA A 143 -7.35 6.12 10.59
N GLU A 144 -6.05 6.33 10.78
CA GLU A 144 -5.34 7.51 10.29
C GLU A 144 -5.36 7.60 8.77
N SER A 145 -5.04 6.50 8.08
CA SER A 145 -5.04 6.43 6.61
C SER A 145 -6.44 6.62 6.03
N TYR A 146 -7.46 6.01 6.64
CA TYR A 146 -8.85 6.07 6.21
C TYR A 146 -9.42 7.50 6.34
N ALA A 147 -9.07 8.23 7.39
CA ALA A 147 -9.45 9.63 7.59
C ALA A 147 -8.92 10.59 6.52
N MET A 148 -7.91 10.19 5.75
CA MET A 148 -7.35 11.02 4.67
C MET A 148 -8.27 11.08 3.43
N TYR A 149 -9.09 10.06 3.20
CA TYR A 149 -9.91 9.95 1.99
C TYR A 149 -11.41 9.72 2.23
N ASP A 150 -11.82 9.12 3.34
CA ASP A 150 -13.25 8.88 3.61
C ASP A 150 -13.99 10.17 4.03
N VAL A 151 -15.22 10.34 3.53
CA VAL A 151 -16.02 11.56 3.74
C VAL A 151 -16.40 11.73 5.21
N VAL A 152 -16.69 10.63 5.91
CA VAL A 152 -17.14 10.64 7.29
C VAL A 152 -15.94 10.68 8.24
N ALA A 153 -14.93 9.84 8.00
CA ALA A 153 -13.72 9.77 8.83
C ALA A 153 -12.91 11.08 8.80
N ARG A 154 -12.97 11.83 7.70
CA ARG A 154 -12.35 13.17 7.63
C ARG A 154 -12.96 14.16 8.62
N LYS A 155 -14.24 14.02 8.97
CA LYS A 155 -14.92 14.85 9.98
C LYS A 155 -14.82 14.23 11.37
N PHE A 156 -14.83 12.91 11.47
CA PHE A 156 -14.81 12.16 12.73
C PHE A 156 -13.79 11.02 12.64
N LYS A 157 -12.55 11.24 13.07
CA LYS A 157 -11.45 10.26 12.94
C LYS A 157 -11.76 8.90 13.57
N SER A 158 -12.51 8.88 14.68
CA SER A 158 -12.91 7.63 15.33
C SER A 158 -13.85 6.77 14.47
N TRP A 159 -14.42 7.31 13.38
CA TRP A 159 -15.20 6.55 12.41
C TRP A 159 -14.40 5.40 11.80
N GLY A 160 -13.08 5.54 11.58
CA GLY A 160 -12.26 4.46 11.04
C GLY A 160 -12.31 3.19 11.88
N TYR A 161 -12.25 3.33 13.21
CA TYR A 161 -12.38 2.20 14.14
C TYR A 161 -13.76 1.54 14.08
N ILE A 162 -14.82 2.37 14.02
CA ILE A 162 -16.20 1.89 13.91
C ILE A 162 -16.39 1.16 12.58
N TYR A 163 -15.84 1.70 11.49
CA TYR A 163 -15.93 1.11 10.17
C TYR A 163 -15.28 -0.28 10.11
N ALA A 164 -14.08 -0.46 10.68
CA ALA A 164 -13.42 -1.76 10.74
C ALA A 164 -14.27 -2.81 11.50
N LEU A 165 -14.98 -2.40 12.54
CA LEU A 165 -15.91 -3.25 13.30
C LEU A 165 -17.21 -3.52 12.52
N ILE A 166 -17.71 -2.56 11.76
CA ILE A 166 -18.88 -2.74 10.88
C ILE A 166 -18.57 -3.82 9.84
N GLU A 167 -17.39 -3.80 9.23
CA GLU A 167 -17.00 -4.84 8.27
C GLU A 167 -16.86 -6.22 8.92
N LEU A 168 -16.32 -6.30 10.13
CA LEU A 168 -16.33 -7.56 10.89
C LEU A 168 -17.76 -8.06 11.09
N ALA A 169 -18.66 -7.18 11.54
CA ALA A 169 -20.04 -7.51 11.79
C ALA A 169 -20.77 -7.96 10.52
N LEU A 170 -20.54 -7.29 9.39
CA LEU A 170 -21.08 -7.69 8.08
C LEU A 170 -20.53 -9.06 7.65
N GLY A 171 -19.23 -9.31 7.79
CA GLY A 171 -18.63 -10.61 7.48
C GLY A 171 -19.24 -11.75 8.29
N LEU A 172 -19.45 -11.53 9.60
CA LEU A 172 -20.15 -12.47 10.47
C LEU A 172 -21.62 -12.63 10.09
N ALA A 173 -22.32 -11.54 9.73
CA ALA A 173 -23.71 -11.58 9.32
C ALA A 173 -23.92 -12.40 8.04
N TYR A 174 -23.06 -12.22 7.03
CA TYR A 174 -23.07 -13.05 5.82
C TYR A 174 -22.72 -14.51 6.12
N ALA A 175 -21.74 -14.77 6.98
CA ALA A 175 -21.34 -16.14 7.35
C ALA A 175 -22.46 -16.90 8.08
N MET A 176 -23.21 -16.20 8.94
CA MET A 176 -24.31 -16.75 9.74
C MET A 176 -25.68 -16.68 9.07
N ASP A 177 -25.77 -16.08 7.87
CA ASP A 177 -27.04 -15.82 7.17
C ASP A 177 -28.05 -15.00 8.00
N LEU A 178 -27.55 -14.03 8.77
CA LEU A 178 -28.38 -13.19 9.64
C LEU A 178 -29.17 -12.20 8.78
N ASN A 179 -30.49 -12.37 8.73
CA ASN A 179 -31.45 -11.50 8.03
C ASN A 179 -30.89 -10.92 6.71
N PRO A 180 -30.90 -11.72 5.62
CA PRO A 180 -30.21 -11.36 4.39
C PRO A 180 -30.66 -10.03 3.77
N VAL A 181 -31.94 -9.66 3.95
CA VAL A 181 -32.48 -8.39 3.45
C VAL A 181 -31.81 -7.21 4.15
N ILE A 182 -31.77 -7.22 5.49
CA ILE A 182 -31.15 -6.13 6.26
C ILE A 182 -29.64 -6.10 6.00
N THR A 183 -28.99 -7.26 6.01
CA THR A 183 -27.54 -7.35 5.81
C THR A 183 -27.12 -6.77 4.46
N ASN A 184 -27.78 -7.16 3.36
CA ASN A 184 -27.47 -6.61 2.05
C ASN A 184 -27.80 -5.10 1.92
N LEU A 185 -28.88 -4.62 2.54
CA LEU A 185 -29.20 -3.19 2.55
C LEU A 185 -28.13 -2.37 3.29
N VAL A 186 -27.70 -2.84 4.47
CA VAL A 186 -26.63 -2.19 5.23
C VAL A 186 -25.32 -2.20 4.42
N THR A 187 -24.98 -3.33 3.80
CA THR A 187 -23.79 -3.43 2.94
C THR A 187 -23.81 -2.38 1.83
N ILE A 188 -24.91 -2.26 1.07
CA ILE A 188 -25.03 -1.26 0.00
C ILE A 188 -24.80 0.14 0.56
N VAL A 189 -25.43 0.49 1.69
CA VAL A 189 -25.28 1.83 2.29
C VAL A 189 -23.83 2.08 2.71
N VAL A 190 -23.21 1.17 3.46
CA VAL A 190 -21.86 1.35 4.00
C VAL A 190 -20.83 1.40 2.87
N MET A 191 -20.89 0.48 1.91
CA MET A 191 -19.97 0.44 0.77
C MET A 191 -20.16 1.65 -0.15
N THR A 192 -21.39 2.14 -0.33
CA THR A 192 -21.64 3.36 -1.12
C THR A 192 -21.02 4.61 -0.47
N VAL A 193 -21.07 4.71 0.86
CA VAL A 193 -20.40 5.82 1.57
C VAL A 193 -18.88 5.73 1.38
N SER A 194 -18.30 4.54 1.56
CA SER A 194 -16.86 4.27 1.37
C SER A 194 -16.40 4.61 -0.04
N ILE A 195 -17.06 4.07 -1.07
CA ILE A 195 -16.66 4.27 -2.47
C ILE A 195 -16.73 5.74 -2.89
N ILE A 196 -17.70 6.51 -2.38
CA ILE A 196 -17.78 7.96 -2.66
C ILE A 196 -16.55 8.68 -2.12
N GLY A 197 -16.10 8.35 -0.90
CA GLY A 197 -14.88 8.93 -0.32
C GLY A 197 -13.63 8.60 -1.12
N VAL A 198 -13.47 7.33 -1.49
CA VAL A 198 -12.33 6.88 -2.29
C VAL A 198 -12.33 7.50 -3.69
N LEU A 199 -13.47 7.52 -4.38
CA LEU A 199 -13.62 8.16 -5.70
C LEU A 199 -13.25 9.64 -5.66
N GLN A 200 -13.74 10.38 -4.65
CA GLN A 200 -13.37 11.79 -4.46
C GLN A 200 -11.86 11.95 -4.25
N SER A 201 -11.22 11.06 -3.49
CA SER A 201 -9.77 11.12 -3.25
C SER A 201 -8.95 10.86 -4.52
N VAL A 202 -9.32 9.83 -5.31
CA VAL A 202 -8.66 9.51 -6.59
C VAL A 202 -8.78 10.65 -7.59
N LEU A 203 -9.98 11.21 -7.72
CA LEU A 203 -10.25 12.33 -8.64
C LEU A 203 -9.46 13.60 -8.26
N ASN A 204 -9.21 13.81 -6.96
CA ASN A 204 -8.51 14.99 -6.47
C ASN A 204 -6.98 14.93 -6.62
N LYS A 205 -6.39 13.84 -7.15
CA LYS A 205 -4.94 13.67 -7.44
C LYS A 205 -4.01 14.27 -6.39
N LYS A 206 -4.35 14.15 -5.10
CA LYS A 206 -3.53 14.74 -4.05
C LYS A 206 -2.30 13.86 -3.81
N VAL A 207 -1.17 14.31 -4.32
CA VAL A 207 0.14 13.73 -4.03
C VAL A 207 0.54 14.23 -2.65
N ILE A 208 0.62 13.34 -1.65
CA ILE A 208 1.21 13.69 -0.36
C ILE A 208 2.39 12.74 -0.14
N ARG A 209 3.60 13.31 -0.14
CA ARG A 209 4.84 12.61 0.17
C ARG A 209 5.07 12.58 1.68
N CYS A 210 5.19 11.35 2.17
CA CYS A 210 5.75 10.78 3.41
C CYS A 210 5.89 11.60 4.70
N ALA A 211 5.45 10.95 5.78
CA ALA A 211 6.21 10.89 7.03
C ALA A 211 6.10 9.47 7.66
N CYS A 212 7.18 8.71 7.55
CA CYS A 212 7.74 7.83 8.59
C CYS A 212 7.22 6.40 8.87
N LEU A 213 6.00 5.95 8.58
CA LEU A 213 5.68 4.52 8.81
C LEU A 213 4.42 4.06 8.06
N GLY A 214 4.53 3.78 6.77
CA GLY A 214 3.49 3.05 6.02
C GLY A 214 3.72 1.55 6.13
N SER A 215 3.90 1.05 7.35
CA SER A 215 4.26 -0.34 7.61
C SER A 215 3.05 -1.23 7.37
N VAL A 216 2.98 -1.83 6.19
CA VAL A 216 3.09 -3.29 5.97
C VAL A 216 2.72 -3.60 4.51
N PHE A 217 1.93 -2.74 3.85
CA PHE A 217 1.67 -2.84 2.41
C PHE A 217 1.55 -1.45 1.73
N ASN A 218 2.57 -1.03 0.98
CA ASN A 218 2.56 0.16 0.10
C ASN A 218 1.68 -0.05 -1.14
N LEU A 219 0.40 -0.40 -0.93
CA LEU A 219 -0.59 -0.50 -2.00
C LEU A 219 -1.20 0.89 -2.23
N PRO A 220 -1.40 1.32 -3.49
CA PRO A 220 -2.33 2.41 -3.75
C PRO A 220 -3.73 1.90 -3.44
N MET A 221 -4.12 1.99 -2.16
CA MET A 221 -5.36 1.44 -1.62
C MET A 221 -6.57 1.89 -2.45
N SER A 222 -6.51 3.10 -3.00
CA SER A 222 -7.63 3.75 -3.67
C SER A 222 -8.18 3.01 -4.90
N THR A 223 -7.36 2.38 -5.74
CA THR A 223 -7.87 1.74 -6.98
C THR A 223 -8.49 0.37 -6.70
N VAL A 224 -7.91 -0.38 -5.76
CA VAL A 224 -8.44 -1.71 -5.39
C VAL A 224 -9.74 -1.56 -4.63
N THR A 225 -9.80 -0.64 -3.66
CA THR A 225 -11.01 -0.41 -2.86
C THR A 225 -12.20 0.00 -3.74
N ILE A 226 -12.00 0.73 -4.83
CA ILE A 226 -13.09 1.05 -5.77
C ILE A 226 -13.67 -0.22 -6.43
N ILE A 227 -12.79 -1.14 -6.86
CA ILE A 227 -13.22 -2.39 -7.50
C ILE A 227 -13.91 -3.30 -6.48
N GLU A 228 -13.32 -3.39 -5.29
CA GLU A 228 -13.83 -4.12 -4.13
C GLU A 228 -15.22 -3.65 -3.70
N ASP A 229 -15.37 -2.37 -3.33
CA ASP A 229 -16.63 -1.80 -2.86
C ASP A 229 -17.70 -1.88 -3.97
N GLY A 230 -17.31 -1.61 -5.21
CA GLY A 230 -18.20 -1.71 -6.37
C GLY A 230 -18.72 -3.13 -6.59
N LEU A 231 -17.85 -4.13 -6.49
CA LEU A 231 -18.24 -5.54 -6.59
C LEU A 231 -19.19 -5.93 -5.45
N MET A 232 -18.91 -5.51 -4.22
CA MET A 232 -19.77 -5.80 -3.06
C MET A 232 -21.16 -5.15 -3.17
N ILE A 233 -21.24 -3.92 -3.68
CA ILE A 233 -22.52 -3.23 -3.95
C ILE A 233 -23.33 -4.01 -4.99
N VAL A 234 -22.70 -4.42 -6.10
CA VAL A 234 -23.37 -5.17 -7.17
C VAL A 234 -23.88 -6.51 -6.66
N MET A 235 -23.05 -7.29 -5.96
CA MET A 235 -23.46 -8.59 -5.41
C MET A 235 -24.60 -8.45 -4.41
N SER A 236 -24.52 -7.48 -3.49
CA SER A 236 -25.60 -7.22 -2.54
C SER A 236 -26.90 -6.83 -3.23
N GLY A 237 -26.81 -6.02 -4.30
CA GLY A 237 -27.97 -5.64 -5.11
C GLY A 237 -28.61 -6.82 -5.85
N LEU A 238 -27.80 -7.71 -6.43
CA LEU A 238 -28.28 -8.94 -7.08
C LEU A 238 -28.94 -9.90 -6.07
N MET A 239 -28.34 -10.05 -4.88
CA MET A 239 -28.90 -10.85 -3.80
C MET A 239 -30.23 -10.28 -3.30
N LEU A 240 -30.38 -8.96 -3.19
CA LEU A 240 -31.67 -8.36 -2.85
C LEU A 240 -32.72 -8.55 -3.94
N ALA A 241 -32.34 -8.32 -5.21
CA ALA A 241 -33.27 -8.42 -6.34
C ALA A 241 -33.79 -9.85 -6.56
N SER A 242 -33.03 -10.87 -6.16
CA SER A 242 -33.44 -12.28 -6.23
C SER A 242 -34.25 -12.73 -5.01
N MET A 243 -34.29 -11.94 -3.94
CA MET A 243 -35.05 -12.22 -2.72
C MET A 243 -36.41 -11.50 -2.65
N MET A 244 -36.65 -10.53 -3.54
CA MET A 244 -37.91 -9.77 -3.67
C MET A 244 -38.81 -10.39 -4.73
#